data_AF-A0A8T7IAV1-F1
#
_entry.id   AF-A0A8T7IAV1-F1
#
_cell.length_a   1.000
_cell.length_b   1.000
_cell.length_c   1.000
_cell.angle_alpha   90.00
_cell.angle_beta   90.00
_cell.angle_gamma   90.00
#
_symmetry.space_group_name_H-M   'P 1'
#
loop_
_entity.id
_entity.type
_entity.pdbx_description
1 polymer ?
#
loop_
_entity_poly.entity_id
_entity_poly.type
_entity_poly.pdbx_seq_one_letter_code
_entity_poly.pdbx_strand_id
1 'polypeptide(L)' 'MGILKIVAALMALYGLYGIYVGKVYAKDKWSARYVYKADEPIAYWITCLAYVGVGTFIYFFIDSGAINNSS' A
#
# COMPACT_ATOMS: atom_id res chain seq x y z
N MET A 1 17.50 1.68 10.74
CA MET A 1 16.09 1.60 10.32
C MET A 1 15.81 0.16 9.89
N GLY A 2 14.92 -0.56 10.54
CA GLY A 2 14.61 -1.95 10.18
C GLY A 2 14.02 -2.05 8.77
N ILE A 3 14.40 -3.09 8.02
CA ILE A 3 13.96 -3.37 6.64
C ILE A 3 12.43 -3.28 6.48
N LEU A 4 11.68 -3.73 7.50
CA LEU A 4 10.22 -3.67 7.51
C LEU A 4 9.66 -2.23 7.45
N LYS A 5 10.30 -1.25 8.11
CA LYS A 5 9.88 0.17 8.02
C LYS A 5 10.09 0.73 6.61
N ILE A 6 11.16 0.31 5.94
CA ILE A 6 11.48 0.72 4.57
C ILE A 6 10.44 0.14 3.60
N VAL A 7 10.12 -1.15 3.73
CA VAL A 7 9.08 -1.82 2.92
C VAL A 7 7.71 -1.17 3.14
N ALA A 8 7.36 -0.84 4.38
CA ALA A 8 6.11 -0.17 4.73
C ALA A 8 6.01 1.22 4.08
N ALA A 9 7.08 2.01 4.13
CA ALA A 9 7.16 3.31 3.45
C ALA A 9 7.06 3.16 1.93
N LEU A 10 7.68 2.13 1.35
CA LEU A 10 7.59 1.84 -0.09
C LEU A 10 6.17 1.49 -0.53
N MET A 11 5.42 0.70 0.26
CA MET A 11 4.01 0.39 -0.03
C MET A 11 3.15 1.65 -0.01
N ALA A 12 3.34 2.54 0.97
CA ALA A 12 2.61 3.80 1.03
C ALA A 12 2.91 4.70 -0.17
N LEU A 13 4.19 4.82 -0.55
CA LEU A 13 4.61 5.55 -1.75
C LEU A 13 4.04 4.94 -3.03
N TYR A 14 3.95 3.61 -3.13
CA TYR A 14 3.36 2.93 -4.27
C TYR A 14 1.86 3.24 -4.42
N GLY A 15 1.11 3.26 -3.31
CA GLY A 15 -0.29 3.67 -3.31
C GLY A 15 -0.46 5.13 -3.76
N LEU A 16 0.39 6.05 -3.27
CA LEU A 16 0.42 7.45 -3.69
C LEU A 16 0.80 7.63 -5.16
N TYR A 17 1.77 6.85 -5.65
CA TYR A 17 2.15 6.84 -7.06
C TYR A 17 1.00 6.34 -7.94
N GLY A 18 0.26 5.34 -7.48
CA GLY A 18 -0.99 4.89 -8.11
C GLY A 18 -1.96 6.06 -8.27
N ILE A 19 -2.21 6.82 -7.20
CA ILE A 19 -3.06 8.02 -7.18
C ILE A 19 -2.61 9.05 -8.23
N TYR A 20 -1.31 9.32 -8.32
CA TYR A 20 -0.72 10.29 -9.25
C TYR A 20 -0.88 9.87 -10.71
N VAL A 21 -0.60 8.60 -11.04
CA VAL A 21 -0.65 8.10 -12.43
C VAL A 21 -2.09 7.82 -12.88
N GLY A 22 -3.05 7.68 -11.96
CA GLY A 22 -4.44 7.38 -12.29
C GLY A 22 -4.70 5.90 -12.61
N LYS A 23 -3.72 5.03 -12.35
CA LYS A 23 -3.82 3.57 -12.49
C LYS A 23 -3.05 2.88 -11.37
N VAL A 24 -3.62 1.82 -10.82
CA VAL A 24 -2.97 1.01 -9.79
C VAL A 24 -3.01 -0.45 -10.20
N TYR A 25 -1.93 -1.17 -9.95
CA TYR A 25 -1.88 -2.59 -10.27
C TYR A 25 -2.55 -3.38 -9.14
N ALA A 26 -3.65 -4.05 -9.46
CA ALA A 26 -4.34 -4.91 -8.51
C ALA A 26 -4.32 -6.35 -9.05
N LYS A 27 -3.81 -7.28 -8.24
CA LYS A 27 -3.92 -8.70 -8.54
C LYS A 27 -5.21 -9.23 -7.93
N ASP A 28 -6.20 -9.49 -8.77
CA ASP A 28 -7.46 -10.12 -8.32
C ASP A 28 -7.37 -11.63 -8.60
N LYS A 29 -7.20 -12.41 -7.53
CA LYS A 29 -7.08 -13.89 -7.54
C LYS A 29 -5.97 -14.42 -8.45
N TRP A 30 -6.26 -14.62 -9.73
CA TRP A 30 -5.36 -15.19 -10.77
C TRP A 30 -5.15 -14.26 -11.96
N SER A 31 -5.87 -13.15 -12.04
CA SER A 31 -5.71 -12.17 -13.11
C SER A 31 -5.14 -10.89 -12.53
N ALA A 32 -4.02 -10.45 -13.07
CA ALA A 32 -3.40 -9.21 -12.65
C ALA A 32 -3.74 -8.14 -13.68
N ARG A 33 -4.55 -7.16 -13.29
CA ARG A 33 -4.95 -6.06 -14.17
C ARG A 33 -4.62 -4.71 -13.57
N TYR A 34 -4.40 -3.75 -14.45
CA TYR A 34 -4.38 -2.35 -14.07
C TYR A 34 -5.82 -1.90 -13.84
N VAL A 35 -6.11 -1.42 -12.63
CA VAL A 35 -7.37 -0.77 -12.31
C VAL A 35 -7.17 0.71 -12.58
N TYR A 36 -7.95 1.25 -13.50
CA TYR A 36 -7.90 2.66 -13.86
C TYR A 36 -8.96 3.42 -13.09
N LYS A 37 -8.64 4.67 -12.71
CA LYS A 37 -9.58 5.56 -12.03
C LYS A 37 -10.86 5.82 -12.84
N ALA A 38 -10.76 5.82 -14.16
CA ALA A 38 -11.86 6.15 -15.07
C ALA A 38 -12.89 5.00 -15.20
N ASP A 39 -12.42 3.75 -15.25
CA ASP A 39 -13.30 2.59 -15.41
C ASP A 39 -13.95 2.17 -14.08
N GLU A 40 -13.16 2.06 -13.01
CA GLU A 40 -13.61 1.52 -11.72
C GLU A 40 -13.11 2.39 -10.55
N PRO A 41 -13.68 3.60 -10.39
CA PRO A 41 -13.19 4.58 -9.41
C PRO A 41 -13.22 4.05 -7.97
N ILE A 42 -14.28 3.32 -7.60
CA ILE A 42 -14.44 2.79 -6.24
C ILE A 42 -13.36 1.74 -5.94
N ALA A 43 -13.18 0.76 -6.83
CA ALA A 43 -12.16 -0.28 -6.65
C ALA A 43 -10.74 0.33 -6.66
N TYR A 44 -10.50 1.30 -7.53
CA TYR A 44 -9.25 2.06 -7.58
C TYR A 44 -8.92 2.75 -6.24
N TRP A 45 -9.88 3.49 -5.68
CA TRP A 45 -9.69 4.19 -4.41
C TRP A 45 -9.53 3.24 -3.23
N ILE A 46 -10.28 2.14 -3.18
CA ILE A 46 -10.13 1.10 -2.15
C ILE A 46 -8.73 0.50 -2.22
N THR A 47 -8.24 0.19 -3.43
CA THR A 47 -6.91 -0.40 -3.60
C THR A 47 -5.82 0.60 -3.18
N CYS A 48 -5.92 1.86 -3.59
CA CYS A 48 -4.99 2.90 -3.16
C CYS A 48 -5.00 3.11 -1.64
N LEU A 49 -6.18 3.19 -1.02
CA LEU A 49 -6.34 3.31 0.42
C LEU A 49 -5.83 2.08 1.16
N ALA A 50 -5.95 0.88 0.59
CA ALA A 50 -5.38 -0.32 1.17
C ALA A 50 -3.84 -0.27 1.15
N TYR A 51 -3.22 0.11 0.03
CA TYR A 51 -1.76 0.24 -0.04
C TYR A 51 -1.21 1.33 0.89
N VAL A 52 -1.84 2.50 0.91
CA VAL A 52 -1.44 3.62 1.78
C VAL A 52 -1.74 3.28 3.24
N GLY A 53 -2.95 2.85 3.54
CA GLY A 53 -3.40 2.53 4.90
C GLY A 53 -2.61 1.40 5.52
N VAL A 54 -2.41 0.28 4.81
CA VAL A 54 -1.61 -0.85 5.32
C VAL A 54 -0.14 -0.44 5.46
N GLY A 55 0.44 0.29 4.51
CA GLY A 55 1.81 0.78 4.60
C GLY A 55 2.02 1.70 5.81
N THR A 56 1.15 2.69 6.01
CA THR A 56 1.20 3.59 7.15
C THR A 56 0.92 2.86 8.47
N PHE A 57 -0.05 1.94 8.49
CA PHE A 57 -0.38 1.14 9.67
C PHE A 57 0.82 0.30 10.10
N ILE A 58 1.44 -0.45 9.19
CA ILE A 58 2.64 -1.26 9.48
C ILE A 58 3.78 -0.36 9.96
N TYR A 59 4.00 0.80 9.33
CA TYR A 59 5.05 1.74 9.74
C TYR A 59 4.86 2.19 11.20
N PHE A 60 3.67 2.65 11.57
CA PHE A 60 3.34 3.05 12.94
C PHE A 60 3.34 1.88 13.92
N PHE A 61 2.95 0.69 13.48
CA PHE A 61 2.93 -0.51 14.32
C PHE A 61 4.35 -0.98 14.66
N ILE A 62 5.28 -0.91 13.70
CA ILE A 62 6.71 -1.17 13.94
C ILE A 62 7.32 -0.04 14.80
N ASP A 63 6.91 1.20 14.59
CA ASP A 63 7.41 2.35 15.34
C ASP A 63 7.00 2.31 16.82
N SER A 64 5.75 1.93 17.10
CA SER A 64 5.19 1.76 18.44
C SER A 64 5.85 0.64 19.28
N GLY A 65 6.87 -0.05 18.75
CA GLY A 65 7.63 -1.07 19.47
C GLY A 65 6.98 -2.44 19.56
N ALA A 66 5.80 -2.66 18.93
CA ALA A 66 5.11 -3.95 18.95
C ALA A 66 5.91 -5.10 18.28
N ILE A 67 6.85 -4.77 17.40
CA ILE A 67 7.70 -5.74 16.67
C ILE A 67 9.17 -5.67 17.12
N ASN A 68 9.60 -4.65 17.88
CA ASN A 68 11.00 -4.51 18.33
C ASN A 68 11.31 -5.26 19.64
N ASN A 69 10.35 -6.01 20.21
CA ASN A 69 10.55 -6.79 21.44
C ASN A 69 11.17 -8.19 21.21
N SER A 70 11.80 -8.41 20.06
CA SER A 70 12.46 -9.66 19.68
C SER A 70 13.98 -9.53 19.54
N SER A 71 14.59 -8.50 20.17
CA SER A 71 16.05 -8.32 20.22
C SER A 71 16.55 -8.27 21.66
#